data_AF-M6F881-F1
#
_entry.id   AF-M6F881-F1
#
_cell.length_a   1.000
_cell.length_b   1.000
_cell.length_c   1.000
_cell.angle_alpha   90.00
_cell.angle_beta   90.00
_cell.angle_gamma   90.00
#
_symmetry.space_group_name_H-M   'P 1'
#
loop_
_entity.id
_entity.type
_entity.pdbx_description
1 polymer ?
#
loop_
_entity_poly.entity_id
_entity_poly.type
_entity_poly.pdbx_seq_one_letter_code
_entity_poly.pdbx_strand_id
1 'polypeptide(L)'
;MREAIEQYRKEEAEKKRLDEKWYWQKVDRKAREDRVVSRDKLVAKQQALNYFTKAINHLDEIKNPDLRERPEFKRLLSDTYRSWILTEYDLQNLPQCIPILELYIEIDENEKEYPAHKYLASCYAFEENMIKKNGGASEDQMFKYRYKKNVHLLRATELKYGKDSPEYKHIVNLVNKDEVISVRP
;
A
#
# COMPACT_ATOMS: atom_id res chain seq x y z
N MET A 1 11.92 7.92 -13.11
CA MET A 1 12.42 8.00 -11.71
C MET A 1 13.25 6.79 -11.30
N ARG A 2 12.75 5.55 -11.46
CA ARG A 2 13.48 4.33 -11.07
C ARG A 2 14.92 4.27 -11.62
N GLU A 3 15.07 4.50 -12.92
CA GLU A 3 16.38 4.54 -13.61
C GLU A 3 17.28 5.65 -13.06
N ALA A 4 16.73 6.83 -12.78
CA ALA A 4 17.49 7.95 -12.22
C ALA A 4 18.04 7.64 -10.81
N ILE A 5 17.28 6.91 -9.98
CA ILE A 5 17.76 6.46 -8.66
C ILE A 5 18.88 5.42 -8.81
N GLU A 6 18.72 4.47 -9.74
CA GLU A 6 19.72 3.44 -9.99
C GLU A 6 21.04 4.05 -10.46
N GLN A 7 20.95 4.99 -11.41
CA GLN A 7 22.10 5.76 -11.88
C GLN A 7 22.74 6.59 -10.77
N TYR A 8 21.96 7.30 -9.96
CA TYR A 8 22.48 8.05 -8.81
C TYR A 8 23.24 7.14 -7.82
N ARG A 9 22.68 5.98 -7.48
CA ARG A 9 23.33 5.01 -6.58
C ARG A 9 24.64 4.48 -7.16
N LYS A 10 24.66 4.22 -8.47
CA LYS A 10 25.87 3.77 -9.18
C LYS A 10 26.96 4.85 -9.14
N GLU A 11 26.61 6.09 -9.47
CA GLU A 11 27.55 7.22 -9.47
C GLU A 11 28.11 7.50 -8.07
N GLU A 12 27.29 7.47 -7.02
CA GLU A 12 27.77 7.69 -5.65
C GLU A 12 28.71 6.56 -5.18
N ALA A 13 28.48 5.33 -5.62
CA ALA A 13 29.33 4.17 -5.32
C ALA A 13 30.69 4.22 -6.01
N GLU A 14 30.77 4.78 -7.22
CA GLU A 14 32.00 4.89 -8.01
C GLU A 14 32.92 6.04 -7.57
N LYS A 15 32.42 7.00 -6.78
CA LYS A 15 33.19 8.16 -6.29
C LYS A 15 34.25 7.75 -5.25
N LYS A 16 35.51 8.10 -5.53
CA LYS A 16 36.62 7.95 -4.56
C LYS A 16 36.46 8.90 -3.37
N ARG A 17 36.49 8.38 -2.15
CA ARG A 17 36.38 9.15 -0.89
C ARG A 17 37.68 9.03 -0.09
N LEU A 18 38.60 9.97 -0.33
CA LEU A 18 39.93 9.97 0.30
C LEU A 18 39.92 10.55 1.72
N ASP A 19 38.84 11.25 2.08
CA ASP A 19 38.60 11.96 3.34
C ASP A 19 37.75 11.16 4.35
N GLU A 20 37.16 10.05 3.92
CA GLU A 20 36.35 9.16 4.76
C GLU A 20 37.25 8.12 5.45
N LYS A 21 37.76 8.48 6.64
CA LYS A 21 38.67 7.63 7.43
C LYS A 21 37.94 6.79 8.48
N TRP A 22 36.80 7.26 8.97
CA TRP A 22 36.07 6.65 10.08
C TRP A 22 34.75 6.04 9.64
N TYR A 23 34.34 4.96 10.31
CA TYR A 23 33.09 4.27 10.01
C TYR A 23 31.85 5.19 10.10
N TRP A 24 31.79 6.05 11.11
CA TRP A 24 30.64 6.95 11.30
C TRP A 24 30.48 7.96 10.14
N GLN A 25 31.58 8.38 9.49
CA GLN A 25 31.51 9.25 8.31
C GLN A 25 30.84 8.53 7.14
N LYS A 26 31.10 7.23 6.96
CA LYS A 26 30.43 6.38 5.98
C LYS A 26 28.94 6.25 6.26
N VAL A 27 28.57 6.09 7.52
CA VAL A 27 27.16 6.03 7.96
C VAL A 27 26.46 7.35 7.63
N ASP A 28 27.07 8.48 8.00
CA ASP A 28 26.51 9.82 7.73
C ASP A 28 26.36 10.09 6.23
N ARG A 29 27.34 9.66 5.42
CA ARG A 29 27.28 9.79 3.98
C ARG A 29 26.12 8.98 3.39
N LYS A 30 26.00 7.69 3.73
CA LYS A 30 24.90 6.85 3.29
C LYS A 30 23.54 7.42 3.70
N ALA A 31 23.43 7.93 4.93
CA ALA A 31 22.21 8.61 5.38
C ALA A 31 21.90 9.87 4.55
N ARG A 32 22.90 10.62 4.07
CA ARG A 32 22.69 11.73 3.13
C ARG A 32 22.22 11.23 1.75
N GLU A 33 22.86 10.21 1.21
CA GLU A 33 22.47 9.58 -0.07
C GLU A 33 21.01 9.09 -0.02
N ASP A 34 20.63 8.40 1.05
CA ASP A 34 19.27 7.91 1.26
C ASP A 34 18.25 9.06 1.39
N ARG A 35 18.62 10.17 2.04
CA ARG A 35 17.76 11.38 2.10
C ARG A 35 17.54 12.02 0.74
N VAL A 36 18.57 12.07 -0.11
CA VAL A 36 18.45 12.57 -1.50
C VAL A 36 17.49 11.70 -2.28
N VAL A 37 17.70 10.37 -2.26
CA VAL A 37 16.82 9.42 -2.95
C VAL A 37 15.38 9.52 -2.44
N SER A 38 15.17 9.61 -1.12
CA SER A 38 13.85 9.73 -0.52
C SER A 38 13.13 11.00 -0.97
N ARG A 39 13.81 12.14 -0.94
CA ARG A 39 13.24 13.41 -1.42
C ARG A 39 12.84 13.34 -2.89
N ASP A 40 13.72 12.82 -3.74
CA ASP A 40 13.44 12.79 -5.16
C ASP A 40 12.28 11.82 -5.47
N LYS A 41 12.18 10.69 -4.74
CA LYS A 41 11.01 9.80 -4.81
C LYS A 41 9.72 10.52 -4.41
N LEU A 42 9.74 11.34 -3.35
CA LEU A 42 8.58 12.12 -2.93
C LEU A 42 8.11 13.10 -4.00
N VAL A 43 9.05 13.81 -4.65
CA VAL A 43 8.73 14.72 -5.76
C VAL A 43 8.11 13.95 -6.93
N ALA A 44 8.72 12.83 -7.32
CA ALA A 44 8.22 11.99 -8.41
C ALA A 44 6.82 11.42 -8.09
N LYS A 45 6.58 10.98 -6.85
CA LYS A 45 5.25 10.58 -6.38
C LYS A 45 4.25 11.72 -6.57
N GLN A 46 4.54 12.91 -6.05
CA GLN A 46 3.61 14.02 -6.11
C GLN A 46 3.23 14.35 -7.56
N GLN A 47 4.20 14.32 -8.48
CA GLN A 47 3.93 14.51 -9.91
C GLN A 47 3.06 13.39 -10.49
N ALA A 48 3.35 12.12 -10.17
CA ALA A 48 2.54 10.99 -10.63
C ALA A 48 1.09 11.08 -10.15
N LEU A 49 0.88 11.38 -8.86
CA LEU A 49 -0.46 11.56 -8.29
C LEU A 49 -1.22 12.71 -8.94
N ASN A 50 -0.55 13.83 -9.25
CA ASN A 50 -1.18 14.93 -9.98
C ASN A 50 -1.68 14.50 -11.37
N TYR A 51 -0.94 13.61 -12.07
CA TYR A 51 -1.40 13.05 -13.33
C TYR A 51 -2.53 12.05 -13.15
N PHE A 52 -2.50 11.21 -12.12
CA PHE A 52 -3.61 10.30 -11.83
C PHE A 52 -4.89 11.06 -11.48
N THR A 53 -4.82 12.11 -10.66
CA THR A 53 -5.96 12.99 -10.38
C THR A 53 -6.56 13.58 -11.66
N LYS A 54 -5.72 14.05 -12.60
CA LYS A 54 -6.19 14.54 -13.90
C LYS A 54 -6.87 13.45 -14.72
N ALA A 55 -6.31 12.24 -14.73
CA ALA A 55 -6.93 11.10 -15.42
C ALA A 55 -8.31 10.77 -14.84
N ILE A 56 -8.45 10.73 -13.51
CA ILE A 56 -9.74 10.53 -12.84
C ILE A 56 -10.71 11.66 -13.17
N ASN A 57 -10.28 12.92 -13.14
CA ASN A 57 -11.14 14.06 -13.48
C ASN A 57 -11.74 13.91 -14.89
N HIS A 58 -10.93 13.49 -15.87
CA HIS A 58 -11.43 13.23 -17.23
C HIS A 58 -12.35 12.00 -17.33
N LEU A 59 -12.09 10.95 -16.55
CA LEU A 59 -13.02 9.81 -16.44
C LEU A 59 -14.35 10.21 -15.80
N ASP A 60 -14.33 11.15 -14.85
CA ASP A 60 -15.52 11.67 -14.19
C ASP A 60 -16.35 12.59 -15.11
N GLU A 61 -15.75 13.21 -16.12
CA GLU A 61 -16.46 13.96 -17.17
C GLU A 61 -17.35 13.04 -18.03
N ILE A 62 -17.05 11.74 -18.10
CA ILE A 62 -17.88 10.75 -18.81
C ILE A 62 -19.13 10.46 -17.95
N LYS A 63 -20.20 11.23 -18.20
CA LYS A 63 -21.48 11.11 -17.48
C LYS A 63 -22.41 10.02 -18.02
N ASN A 64 -22.24 9.61 -19.27
CA ASN A 64 -23.10 8.59 -19.87
C ASN A 64 -22.87 7.22 -19.19
N PRO A 65 -23.88 6.62 -18.54
CA PRO A 65 -23.74 5.36 -17.84
C PRO A 65 -23.33 4.21 -18.77
N ASP A 66 -23.83 4.18 -20.00
CA ASP A 66 -23.52 3.13 -20.97
C ASP A 66 -22.02 3.12 -21.32
N LEU A 67 -21.39 4.31 -21.33
CA LEU A 67 -19.95 4.45 -21.57
C LEU A 67 -19.12 4.06 -20.35
N ARG A 68 -19.63 4.29 -19.13
CA ARG A 68 -18.95 3.91 -17.88
C ARG A 68 -18.99 2.41 -17.65
N GLU A 69 -20.03 1.73 -18.11
CA GLU A 69 -20.14 0.28 -18.02
C GLU A 69 -19.23 -0.46 -19.02
N ARG A 70 -18.64 0.26 -19.99
CA ARG A 70 -17.77 -0.37 -20.99
C ARG A 70 -16.49 -0.92 -20.34
N PRO A 71 -16.01 -2.10 -20.78
CA PRO A 71 -14.78 -2.70 -20.26
C PRO A 71 -13.56 -1.79 -20.35
N GLU A 72 -13.47 -0.97 -21.39
CA GLU A 72 -12.37 -0.03 -21.61
C GLU A 72 -12.30 1.05 -20.50
N PHE A 73 -13.46 1.55 -20.06
CA PHE A 73 -13.55 2.52 -18.97
C PHE A 73 -13.10 1.89 -17.65
N LYS A 74 -13.68 0.73 -17.30
CA LYS A 74 -13.37 0.01 -16.05
C LYS A 74 -11.92 -0.42 -15.98
N ARG A 75 -11.34 -0.85 -17.10
CA ARG A 75 -9.92 -1.21 -17.21
C ARG A 75 -9.02 -0.01 -16.92
N LEU A 76 -9.25 1.13 -17.58
CA LEU A 76 -8.43 2.32 -17.37
C LEU A 76 -8.56 2.88 -15.95
N LEU A 77 -9.77 2.85 -15.39
CA LEU A 77 -10.01 3.24 -14.00
C LEU A 77 -9.26 2.34 -13.02
N SER A 78 -9.35 1.02 -13.22
CA SER A 78 -8.62 0.02 -12.42
C SER A 78 -7.10 0.22 -12.50
N ASP A 79 -6.55 0.40 -13.71
CA ASP A 79 -5.11 0.61 -13.92
C ASP A 79 -4.63 1.92 -13.26
N THR A 80 -5.45 2.97 -13.29
CA THR A 80 -5.16 4.25 -12.64
C THR A 80 -5.12 4.10 -11.12
N TYR A 81 -6.13 3.48 -10.51
CA TYR A 81 -6.15 3.21 -9.08
C TYR A 81 -5.03 2.28 -8.64
N ARG A 82 -4.76 1.20 -9.38
CA ARG A 82 -3.65 0.28 -9.09
C ARG A 82 -2.31 1.00 -9.08
N SER A 83 -2.07 1.86 -10.07
CA SER A 83 -0.84 2.66 -10.16
C SER A 83 -0.73 3.67 -9.00
N TRP A 84 -1.84 4.30 -8.61
CA TRP A 84 -1.91 5.19 -7.45
C TRP A 84 -1.53 4.44 -6.17
N ILE A 85 -2.18 3.30 -5.91
CA ILE A 85 -1.95 2.46 -4.73
C ILE A 85 -0.48 2.07 -4.64
N LEU A 86 0.09 1.54 -5.72
CA LEU A 86 1.51 1.12 -5.73
C LEU A 86 2.46 2.30 -5.49
N THR A 87 2.13 3.49 -5.99
CA THR A 87 2.96 4.69 -5.81
C THR A 87 2.94 5.17 -4.34
N GLU A 88 1.78 5.14 -3.69
CA GLU A 88 1.68 5.46 -2.26
C GLU A 88 2.34 4.38 -1.38
N TYR A 89 2.12 3.11 -1.72
CA TYR A 89 2.63 1.98 -0.97
C TYR A 89 4.16 1.89 -0.98
N ASP A 90 4.84 2.22 -2.10
CA ASP A 90 6.31 2.23 -2.19
C ASP A 90 6.96 3.18 -1.17
N LEU A 91 6.27 4.25 -0.79
CA LEU A 91 6.73 5.25 0.18
C LEU A 91 6.15 5.08 1.58
N GLN A 92 5.60 3.90 1.88
CA GLN A 92 4.99 3.58 3.17
C GLN A 92 3.80 4.48 3.58
N ASN A 93 3.13 5.12 2.61
CA ASN A 93 1.88 5.86 2.82
C ASN A 93 0.68 4.90 2.80
N LEU A 94 0.73 3.88 3.66
CA LEU A 94 -0.28 2.82 3.77
C LEU A 94 -1.68 3.35 4.09
N PRO A 95 -1.87 4.33 5.01
CA PRO A 95 -3.19 4.90 5.30
C PRO A 95 -3.89 5.45 4.07
N GLN A 96 -3.13 6.14 3.20
CA GLN A 96 -3.63 6.78 1.98
C GLN A 96 -4.04 5.75 0.91
N CYS A 97 -3.53 4.52 0.99
CA CYS A 97 -3.90 3.45 0.07
C CYS A 97 -5.30 2.89 0.35
N ILE A 98 -5.77 2.93 1.61
CA ILE A 98 -7.04 2.32 2.04
C ILE A 98 -8.24 2.77 1.18
N PRO A 99 -8.56 4.08 1.08
CA PRO A 99 -9.74 4.50 0.32
C PRO A 99 -9.64 4.16 -1.16
N ILE A 100 -8.44 4.21 -1.74
CA ILE A 100 -8.25 3.90 -3.17
C ILE A 100 -8.38 2.39 -3.42
N LEU A 101 -7.89 1.57 -2.50
CA LEU A 101 -8.07 0.11 -2.56
C LEU A 101 -9.54 -0.30 -2.38
N GLU A 102 -10.29 0.37 -1.50
CA GLU A 102 -11.74 0.14 -1.34
C GLU A 102 -12.49 0.47 -2.64
N LEU A 103 -12.18 1.60 -3.30
CA LEU A 103 -12.74 1.93 -4.62
C LEU A 103 -12.30 0.95 -5.71
N TYR A 104 -11.07 0.46 -5.65
CA TYR A 104 -10.53 -0.47 -6.65
C TYR A 104 -11.26 -1.81 -6.67
N ILE A 105 -11.54 -2.38 -5.48
CA ILE A 105 -12.21 -3.69 -5.37
C ILE A 105 -13.71 -3.62 -5.75
N GLU A 106 -14.31 -2.44 -5.74
CA GLU A 106 -15.69 -2.22 -6.21
C GLU A 106 -15.82 -2.32 -7.74
N ILE A 107 -14.70 -2.24 -8.49
CA ILE A 107 -14.72 -2.30 -9.95
C ILE A 107 -14.73 -3.76 -10.42
N ASP A 108 -15.87 -4.17 -10.96
CA ASP A 108 -16.04 -5.45 -11.66
C ASP A 108 -15.54 -6.65 -10.83
N GLU A 109 -14.64 -7.47 -11.36
CA GLU A 109 -14.10 -8.65 -10.67
C GLU A 109 -12.81 -8.36 -9.86
N ASN A 110 -12.43 -7.09 -9.66
CA ASN A 110 -11.20 -6.75 -8.94
C ASN A 110 -11.19 -7.24 -7.48
N GLU A 111 -12.36 -7.44 -6.86
CA GLU A 111 -12.48 -8.09 -5.55
C GLU A 111 -11.88 -9.51 -5.55
N LYS A 112 -11.91 -10.22 -6.67
CA LYS A 112 -11.32 -11.56 -6.78
C LYS A 112 -9.79 -11.54 -6.90
N GLU A 113 -9.18 -10.36 -6.95
CA GLU A 113 -7.74 -10.22 -7.01
C GLU A 113 -7.08 -10.38 -5.63
N TYR A 114 -6.35 -11.48 -5.45
CA TYR A 114 -5.54 -11.73 -4.26
C TYR A 114 -4.68 -10.52 -3.82
N PRO A 115 -3.95 -9.81 -4.71
CA PRO A 115 -3.10 -8.69 -4.30
C PRO A 115 -3.87 -7.53 -3.65
N ALA A 116 -5.09 -7.22 -4.10
CA ALA A 116 -5.86 -6.11 -3.56
C ALA A 116 -6.18 -6.32 -2.07
N HIS A 117 -6.66 -7.51 -1.73
CA HIS A 117 -6.91 -7.90 -0.34
C HIS A 117 -5.63 -8.01 0.50
N LYS A 118 -4.54 -8.49 -0.08
CA LYS A 118 -3.23 -8.52 0.58
C LYS A 118 -2.79 -7.10 0.98
N TYR A 119 -2.88 -6.13 0.08
CA TYR A 119 -2.50 -4.75 0.37
C TYR A 119 -3.45 -4.10 1.38
N LEU A 120 -4.76 -4.31 1.27
CA LEU A 120 -5.73 -3.82 2.26
C LEU A 120 -5.46 -4.36 3.66
N ALA A 121 -5.22 -5.67 3.79
CA ALA A 121 -4.88 -6.28 5.07
C ALA A 121 -3.61 -5.64 5.67
N SER A 122 -2.58 -5.39 4.85
CA SER A 122 -1.36 -4.72 5.30
C SER A 122 -1.61 -3.27 5.73
N CYS A 123 -2.46 -2.52 5.01
CA CYS A 123 -2.78 -1.14 5.37
C CYS A 123 -3.55 -1.06 6.69
N TYR A 124 -4.53 -1.94 6.90
CA TYR A 124 -5.24 -2.01 8.17
C TYR A 124 -4.39 -2.50 9.33
N ALA A 125 -3.44 -3.42 9.08
CA ALA A 125 -2.46 -3.81 10.08
C ALA A 125 -1.55 -2.64 10.50
N PHE A 126 -1.18 -1.77 9.56
CA PHE A 126 -0.41 -0.57 9.86
C PHE A 126 -1.21 0.40 10.76
N GLU A 127 -2.48 0.65 10.43
CA GLU A 127 -3.38 1.46 11.25
C GLU A 127 -3.57 0.89 12.67
N GLU A 128 -3.80 -0.42 12.81
CA GLU A 128 -3.88 -1.09 14.11
C GLU A 128 -2.62 -0.85 14.95
N ASN A 129 -1.44 -1.03 14.34
CA ASN A 129 -0.16 -0.83 15.02
C ASN A 129 0.10 0.63 15.39
N MET A 130 -0.32 1.58 14.54
CA MET A 130 -0.20 3.01 14.80
C MET A 130 -1.05 3.43 16.01
N ILE A 131 -2.28 2.93 16.12
CA ILE A 131 -3.13 3.15 17.29
C ILE A 131 -2.47 2.59 18.54
N LYS A 132 -2.01 1.33 18.50
CA LYS A 132 -1.35 0.67 19.63
C LYS A 132 -0.11 1.42 20.11
N LYS A 133 0.67 1.97 19.18
CA LYS A 133 1.90 2.72 19.48
C LYS A 133 1.64 4.09 20.09
N ASN A 134 0.64 4.81 19.57
CA ASN A 134 0.41 6.20 19.94
C ASN A 134 -0.47 6.37 21.18
N GLY A 135 -1.13 5.30 21.65
CA GLY A 135 -1.86 5.26 22.93
C GLY A 135 -3.04 6.25 23.06
N GLY A 136 -3.40 6.95 21.99
CA GLY A 136 -4.36 8.06 22.00
C GLY A 136 -5.68 7.81 21.29
N ALA A 137 -5.88 6.64 20.67
CA ALA A 137 -7.14 6.29 20.00
C ALA A 137 -7.94 5.29 20.87
N SER A 138 -9.27 5.34 20.74
CA SER A 138 -10.15 4.43 21.48
C SER A 138 -9.92 2.98 21.09
N GLU A 139 -10.11 2.06 22.04
CA GLU A 139 -10.03 0.62 21.79
C GLU A 139 -10.96 0.20 20.63
N ASP A 140 -12.10 0.87 20.47
CA ASP A 140 -13.03 0.66 19.36
C ASP A 140 -12.39 0.85 17.97
N GLN A 141 -11.54 1.87 17.80
CA GLN A 141 -10.85 2.10 16.53
C GLN A 141 -9.80 1.00 16.27
N MET A 142 -9.12 0.55 17.32
CA MET A 142 -8.18 -0.57 17.22
C MET A 142 -8.89 -1.85 16.79
N PHE A 143 -10.02 -2.16 17.41
CA PHE A 143 -10.83 -3.34 17.06
C PHE A 143 -11.39 -3.24 15.65
N LYS A 144 -11.84 -2.06 15.21
CA LYS A 144 -12.30 -1.83 13.84
C LYS A 144 -11.20 -2.16 12.82
N TYR A 145 -9.98 -1.67 13.01
CA TYR A 145 -8.88 -1.96 12.09
C TYR A 145 -8.40 -3.41 12.16
N ARG A 146 -8.38 -4.02 13.35
CA ARG A 146 -8.10 -5.45 13.50
C ARG A 146 -9.11 -6.30 12.73
N TYR A 147 -10.40 -6.00 12.86
CA TYR A 147 -11.46 -6.70 12.14
C TYR A 147 -11.27 -6.56 10.62
N LYS A 148 -11.12 -5.34 10.11
CA LYS A 148 -10.91 -5.12 8.67
C LYS A 148 -9.63 -5.78 8.13
N LYS A 149 -8.54 -5.77 8.90
CA LYS A 149 -7.32 -6.53 8.61
C LYS A 149 -7.64 -8.01 8.45
N ASN A 150 -8.35 -8.60 9.42
CA ASN A 150 -8.68 -10.03 9.43
C ASN A 150 -9.60 -10.44 8.27
N VAL A 151 -10.60 -9.62 7.95
CA VAL A 151 -11.49 -9.83 6.79
C VAL A 151 -10.69 -9.96 5.50
N HIS A 152 -9.82 -8.99 5.20
CA HIS A 152 -9.04 -9.02 3.97
C HIS A 152 -7.90 -10.04 4.00
N LEU A 153 -7.34 -10.36 5.18
CA LEU A 153 -6.35 -11.43 5.32
C LEU A 153 -6.96 -12.81 5.01
N LEU A 154 -8.15 -13.10 5.52
CA LEU A 154 -8.89 -14.32 5.21
C LEU A 154 -9.23 -14.39 3.73
N ARG A 155 -9.77 -13.30 3.16
CA ARG A 155 -10.13 -13.24 1.74
C ARG A 155 -8.94 -13.44 0.83
N ALA A 156 -7.80 -12.80 1.11
CA ALA A 156 -6.57 -13.01 0.37
C ALA A 156 -6.09 -14.47 0.45
N THR A 157 -6.17 -15.08 1.64
CA THR A 157 -5.75 -16.48 1.83
C THR A 157 -6.68 -17.44 1.08
N GLU A 158 -7.98 -17.18 1.10
CA GLU A 158 -9.00 -17.92 0.35
C GLU A 158 -8.74 -17.86 -1.16
N LEU A 159 -8.54 -16.66 -1.71
CA LEU A 159 -8.36 -16.46 -3.15
C LEU A 159 -7.09 -17.15 -3.69
N LYS A 160 -6.04 -17.21 -2.88
CA LYS A 160 -4.76 -17.79 -3.30
C LYS A 160 -4.66 -19.30 -3.09
N TYR A 161 -5.16 -19.80 -1.96
CA TYR A 161 -4.95 -21.19 -1.55
C TYR A 161 -6.25 -22.03 -1.53
N GLY A 162 -7.43 -21.39 -1.52
CA GLY A 162 -8.73 -22.04 -1.40
C GLY A 162 -9.13 -22.35 0.06
N LYS A 163 -10.44 -22.49 0.32
CA LYS A 163 -11.01 -22.68 1.67
C LYS A 163 -10.55 -23.95 2.38
N ASP A 164 -10.28 -25.02 1.63
CA ASP A 164 -9.94 -26.32 2.22
C ASP A 164 -8.44 -26.48 2.51
N SER A 165 -7.64 -25.48 2.11
CA SER A 165 -6.18 -25.50 2.25
C SER A 165 -5.71 -25.45 3.72
N PRO A 166 -4.55 -26.04 4.03
CA PRO A 166 -3.90 -25.88 5.33
C PRO A 166 -3.67 -24.41 5.71
N GLU A 167 -3.29 -23.57 4.73
CA GLU A 167 -3.03 -22.15 4.91
C GLU A 167 -4.30 -21.41 5.36
N TYR A 168 -5.43 -21.64 4.68
CA TYR A 168 -6.68 -21.00 5.06
C TYR A 168 -7.13 -21.43 6.46
N LYS A 169 -7.07 -22.73 6.77
CA LYS A 169 -7.40 -23.26 8.11
C LYS A 169 -6.50 -22.67 9.19
N HIS A 170 -5.22 -22.48 8.91
CA HIS A 170 -4.29 -21.85 9.84
C HIS A 170 -4.67 -20.39 10.12
N ILE A 171 -4.97 -19.61 9.08
CA ILE A 171 -5.36 -18.20 9.24
C ILE A 171 -6.70 -18.07 9.97
N VAL A 172 -7.69 -18.93 9.68
CA VAL A 172 -8.95 -18.98 10.44
C VAL A 172 -8.71 -19.20 11.93
N ASN A 173 -7.82 -20.13 12.28
CA ASN A 173 -7.47 -20.38 13.68
C ASN A 173 -6.78 -19.18 14.35
N LEU A 174 -5.98 -18.41 13.61
CA LEU A 174 -5.35 -17.19 14.11
C LEU A 174 -6.38 -16.08 14.33
N VAL A 175 -7.26 -15.85 13.35
CA VAL A 175 -8.33 -14.85 13.44
C VAL A 175 -9.28 -15.16 14.59
N ASN A 176 -9.68 -16.42 14.76
CA ASN A 176 -10.54 -16.84 15.88
C ASN A 176 -9.91 -16.54 17.25
N LYS A 177 -8.58 -16.69 17.40
CA LYS A 177 -7.89 -16.33 18.65
C LYS A 177 -7.89 -14.81 18.85
N ASP A 178 -7.60 -14.05 17.81
CA ASP A 178 -7.59 -12.58 17.86
C ASP A 178 -8.98 -12.01 18.21
N GLU A 179 -10.05 -12.60 17.69
CA GLU A 179 -11.43 -12.21 17.97
C GLU A 179 -11.87 -12.61 19.39
N VAL A 180 -11.53 -13.80 19.87
CA VAL A 180 -11.82 -14.23 21.25
C VAL A 180 -11.10 -13.34 22.28
N ILE A 181 -9.91 -12.84 21.98
CA ILE A 181 -9.18 -11.89 22.83
C ILE A 181 -9.89 -10.53 22.85
N SER A 182 -10.50 -10.09 21.74
CA SER A 182 -11.20 -8.80 21.66
C SER A 182 -12.55 -8.74 22.39
N VAL A 183 -13.14 -9.90 22.76
CA VAL A 183 -14.43 -9.97 23.46
C VAL A 183 -14.28 -10.14 24.98
N ARG A 184 -13.07 -10.43 25.48
CA ARG A 184 -12.83 -10.54 26.92
C ARG A 184 -12.48 -9.15 27.51
N PRO A 185 -13.31 -8.63 28.43
CA PRO A 185 -13.09 -7.32 29.07
C PRO A 185 -11.87 -7.32 30.00
#